data_AF-A0A919HXE9-F1
#
_entry.id   AF-A0A919HXE9-F1
#
_cell.length_a   1.000
_cell.length_b   1.000
_cell.length_c   1.000
_cell.angle_alpha   90.00
_cell.angle_beta   90.00
_cell.angle_gamma   90.00
#
_symmetry.space_group_name_H-M   'P 1'
#
loop_
_entity.id
_entity.type
_entity.pdbx_description
1 polymer ?
#
loop_
_entity_poly.entity_id
_entity_poly.type
_entity_poly.pdbx_seq_one_letter_code
_entity_poly.pdbx_strand_id
1 'polypeptide(L)'
;MADAGGDPAPATARSEAEHRVARQQFPLPAPLALPAPTVSAGAPDLIVSDEVWQIRAGSQCWTIDRRTGLLSRWSVGGQEQLLTPLRDQFIRAPLDNDIGVSEVERIDPNARVERWKSAGLYDLEAHCVQCDAQRPANETLVDCRWHYLRGEEVVIVAAGACTSLLTEPCGWRWTANGRKPCRRCHGSGCTSVADQQAPVSWLGLGPHENYPDRRSSACFARWEQPLAAMTTPISSRRKTACAVIPRRWTGGAGTSAVISTSPFSHGAPVS
;
A
#
# COMPACT_ATOMS: atom_id res chain seq x y z
N MET A 1 28.57 -5.53 5.21
CA MET A 1 29.40 -5.15 4.04
C MET A 1 30.82 -5.25 4.56
N ALA A 2 31.56 -6.28 4.18
CA ALA A 2 32.98 -6.32 4.48
C ALA A 2 33.65 -5.53 3.36
N ASP A 3 34.20 -4.37 3.70
CA ASP A 3 35.02 -3.58 2.80
C ASP A 3 36.40 -4.27 2.74
N ALA A 4 36.78 -4.76 1.57
CA ALA A 4 38.08 -5.36 1.38
C ALA A 4 39.08 -4.20 1.32
N GLY A 5 39.84 -4.00 2.40
CA GLY A 5 40.79 -2.90 2.56
C GLY A 5 41.86 -2.86 1.46
N GLY A 6 41.56 -2.14 0.38
CA GLY A 6 42.48 -1.69 -0.65
C GLY A 6 42.45 -0.17 -0.74
N ASP A 7 43.53 0.44 -1.22
CA ASP A 7 43.61 1.89 -1.40
C ASP A 7 42.46 2.42 -2.28
N PRO A 8 41.87 3.57 -1.95
CA PRO A 8 40.74 4.13 -2.68
C PRO A 8 41.09 4.39 -4.15
N ALA A 9 40.22 3.96 -5.06
CA ALA A 9 40.46 4.12 -6.50
C ALA A 9 40.50 5.61 -6.90
N PRO A 10 41.52 6.06 -7.66
CA PRO A 10 41.70 7.47 -7.98
C PRO A 10 40.66 7.99 -8.98
N ALA A 11 40.49 9.32 -9.01
CA ALA A 11 39.66 9.99 -10.00
C ALA A 11 40.19 9.83 -11.43
N THR A 12 39.29 9.90 -12.41
CA THR A 12 39.63 9.91 -13.85
C THR A 12 39.15 11.21 -14.50
N ALA A 13 39.45 11.41 -15.79
CA ALA A 13 38.92 12.55 -16.54
C ALA A 13 37.38 12.59 -16.64
N ARG A 14 36.68 11.49 -16.31
CA ARG A 14 35.22 11.36 -16.45
C ARG A 14 34.49 10.92 -15.18
N SER A 15 35.22 10.73 -14.08
CA SER A 15 34.64 10.23 -12.84
C SER A 15 35.44 10.70 -11.64
N GLU A 16 34.74 10.94 -10.54
CA GLU A 16 35.37 11.16 -9.25
C GLU A 16 36.10 9.89 -8.76
N ALA A 17 36.92 10.06 -7.72
CA ALA A 17 37.52 8.93 -7.01
C ALA A 17 36.43 8.02 -6.45
N GLU A 18 36.70 6.72 -6.37
CA GLU A 18 35.77 5.69 -5.87
C GLU A 18 34.40 5.61 -6.60
N HIS A 19 34.32 6.14 -7.83
CA HIS A 19 33.10 6.07 -8.61
C HIS A 19 32.64 4.63 -8.84
N ARG A 20 31.42 4.32 -8.37
CA ARG A 20 30.88 2.96 -8.43
C ARG A 20 30.41 2.60 -9.85
N VAL A 21 31.19 1.75 -10.53
CA VAL A 21 30.90 1.30 -11.90
C VAL A 21 29.96 0.09 -11.99
N ALA A 22 29.88 -0.72 -10.92
CA ALA A 22 29.02 -1.91 -10.88
C ALA A 22 28.54 -2.19 -9.45
N ARG A 23 27.38 -2.83 -9.32
CA ARG A 23 26.83 -3.31 -8.05
C ARG A 23 25.96 -4.53 -8.26
N GLN A 24 25.90 -5.40 -7.26
CA GLN A 24 24.95 -6.51 -7.21
C GLN A 24 24.66 -6.85 -5.75
N GLN A 25 23.45 -7.35 -5.45
CA GLN A 25 23.07 -7.82 -4.12
C GLN A 25 22.52 -9.24 -4.21
N PHE A 26 22.93 -10.09 -3.26
CA PHE A 26 22.44 -11.46 -3.12
C PHE A 26 21.92 -11.68 -1.69
N PRO A 27 20.82 -12.43 -1.51
CA PRO A 27 20.41 -12.86 -0.19
C PRO A 27 21.44 -13.86 0.35
N LEU A 28 21.89 -13.65 1.58
CA LEU A 28 22.68 -14.63 2.33
C LEU A 28 21.75 -15.46 3.22
N PRO A 29 22.14 -16.67 3.63
CA PRO A 29 21.41 -17.43 4.63
C PRO A 29 21.17 -16.58 5.88
N ALA A 30 19.90 -16.39 6.23
CA ALA A 30 19.51 -15.75 7.47
C ALA A 30 18.96 -16.83 8.41
N PRO A 31 19.33 -16.81 9.71
CA PRO A 31 18.74 -17.73 10.66
C PRO A 31 17.22 -17.51 10.69
N LEU A 32 16.47 -18.60 10.54
CA LEU A 32 15.03 -18.59 10.78
C LEU A 32 14.82 -18.41 12.29
N ALA A 33 14.49 -17.20 12.70
CA ALA A 33 14.11 -16.92 14.07
C ALA A 33 12.59 -17.00 14.19
N LEU A 34 12.11 -17.79 15.15
CA LEU A 34 10.75 -17.59 15.64
C LEU A 34 10.71 -16.21 16.31
N PRO A 35 9.73 -15.36 15.98
CA PRO A 35 9.54 -14.13 16.73
C PRO A 35 9.32 -14.50 18.21
N ALA A 36 9.92 -13.71 19.11
CA ALA A 36 9.71 -13.91 20.53
C ALA A 36 8.19 -13.86 20.83
N PRO A 37 7.67 -14.74 21.70
CA PRO A 37 6.27 -14.72 22.09
C PRO A 37 5.95 -13.33 22.63
N THR A 38 5.07 -12.62 21.94
CA THR A 38 4.63 -11.28 22.33
C THR A 38 3.64 -11.48 23.47
N VAL A 39 3.95 -10.94 24.66
CA VAL A 39 2.98 -10.92 25.76
C VAL A 39 1.86 -9.98 25.34
N SER A 40 0.68 -10.53 25.08
CA SER A 40 -0.51 -9.76 24.74
C SER A 40 -0.88 -8.86 25.92
N ALA A 41 -0.94 -7.55 25.71
CA ALA A 41 -1.49 -6.60 26.67
C ALA A 41 -3.03 -6.69 26.79
N GLY A 42 -3.65 -7.68 26.15
CA GLY A 42 -5.10 -7.85 26.01
C GLY A 42 -5.59 -7.43 24.63
N ALA A 43 -6.70 -8.02 24.18
CA ALA A 43 -7.33 -7.64 22.91
C ALA A 43 -7.79 -6.17 22.94
N PRO A 44 -7.61 -5.41 21.84
CA PRO A 44 -8.21 -4.09 21.67
C PRO A 44 -9.70 -4.12 22.04
N ASP A 45 -10.20 -3.02 22.61
CA ASP A 45 -11.61 -2.90 22.92
C ASP A 45 -12.41 -2.68 21.64
N LEU A 46 -13.52 -3.40 21.50
CA LEU A 46 -14.49 -3.24 20.42
C LEU A 46 -15.76 -2.60 20.99
N ILE A 47 -16.04 -1.37 20.57
CA ILE A 47 -17.27 -0.65 20.87
C ILE A 47 -18.22 -0.86 19.70
N VAL A 48 -19.36 -1.49 20.01
CA VAL A 48 -20.39 -1.86 19.04
C VAL A 48 -21.45 -0.77 18.98
N SER A 49 -21.76 -0.35 17.76
CA SER A 49 -22.92 0.50 17.46
C SER A 49 -23.57 0.06 16.15
N ASP A 50 -24.76 0.58 15.85
CA ASP A 50 -25.47 0.28 14.61
C ASP A 50 -24.78 0.90 13.38
N GLU A 51 -24.06 2.00 13.55
CA GLU A 51 -23.46 2.75 12.45
C GLU A 51 -21.97 2.46 12.26
N VAL A 52 -21.24 2.19 13.35
CA VAL A 52 -19.78 2.06 13.33
C VAL A 52 -19.26 0.93 14.21
N TRP A 53 -18.14 0.34 13.78
CA TRP A 53 -17.24 -0.42 14.63
C TRP A 53 -16.11 0.47 15.11
N GLN A 54 -16.00 0.69 16.42
CA GLN A 54 -14.92 1.49 16.98
C GLN A 54 -13.96 0.60 17.77
N ILE A 55 -12.69 0.60 17.37
CA ILE A 55 -11.63 -0.21 17.98
C ILE A 55 -10.69 0.70 18.76
N ARG A 56 -10.41 0.40 20.02
CA ARG A 56 -9.48 1.17 20.86
C ARG A 56 -8.33 0.30 21.38
N ALA A 57 -7.10 0.79 21.22
CA ALA A 57 -5.90 0.17 21.78
C ALA A 57 -4.94 1.26 22.27
N GLY A 58 -4.77 1.36 23.58
CA GLY A 58 -3.95 2.43 24.18
C GLY A 58 -4.46 3.81 23.79
N SER A 59 -3.59 4.63 23.18
CA SER A 59 -3.93 5.98 22.69
C SER A 59 -4.57 5.98 21.30
N GLN A 60 -4.70 4.83 20.64
CA GLN A 60 -5.19 4.72 19.28
C GLN A 60 -6.68 4.35 19.23
N CYS A 61 -7.37 4.95 18.28
CA CYS A 61 -8.77 4.68 18.01
C CYS A 61 -9.03 4.60 16.51
N TRP A 62 -9.61 3.50 16.05
CA TRP A 62 -10.04 3.30 14.66
C TRP A 62 -11.56 3.25 14.59
N THR A 63 -12.14 3.88 13.57
CA THR A 63 -13.58 3.85 13.32
C THR A 63 -13.85 3.32 11.92
N ILE A 64 -14.62 2.23 11.84
CA ILE A 64 -15.07 1.64 10.59
C ILE A 64 -16.56 1.91 10.45
N ASP A 65 -16.94 2.54 9.34
CA ASP A 65 -18.35 2.78 9.01
C ASP A 65 -18.98 1.47 8.51
N ARG A 66 -20.07 1.03 9.14
CA ARG A 66 -20.69 -0.28 8.85
C ARG A 66 -21.42 -0.32 7.52
N ARG A 67 -21.92 0.82 7.06
CA ARG A 67 -22.64 0.96 5.78
C ARG A 67 -21.68 0.87 4.61
N THR A 68 -20.48 1.43 4.75
CA THR A 68 -19.46 1.49 3.69
C THR A 68 -18.36 0.44 3.85
N GLY A 69 -18.20 -0.14 5.04
CA GLY A 69 -17.12 -1.06 5.40
C GLY A 69 -15.74 -0.40 5.54
N LEU A 70 -15.63 0.91 5.31
CA LEU A 70 -14.35 1.61 5.21
C LEU A 70 -13.86 2.06 6.58
N LEU A 71 -12.53 2.02 6.78
CA LEU A 71 -11.89 2.76 7.87
C LEU A 71 -12.05 4.26 7.59
N SER A 72 -12.99 4.88 8.29
CA SER A 72 -13.40 6.27 8.06
C SER A 72 -12.62 7.25 8.92
N ARG A 73 -12.13 6.81 10.09
CA ARG A 73 -11.31 7.61 11.02
C ARG A 73 -10.22 6.80 11.69
N TRP A 74 -9.10 7.43 11.96
CA TRP A 74 -8.05 6.92 12.83
C TRP A 74 -7.47 8.09 13.62
N SER A 75 -7.53 8.00 14.95
CA SER A 75 -6.93 8.98 15.84
C SER A 75 -5.88 8.38 16.76
N VAL A 76 -4.88 9.18 17.09
CA VAL A 76 -3.79 8.86 18.02
C VAL A 76 -3.71 9.97 19.05
N GLY A 77 -3.86 9.65 20.33
CA GLY A 77 -3.92 10.66 21.39
C GLY A 77 -5.05 11.68 21.19
N GLY A 78 -6.14 11.26 20.55
CA GLY A 78 -7.27 12.12 20.20
C GLY A 78 -7.08 12.99 18.94
N GLN A 79 -5.91 12.97 18.30
CA GLN A 79 -5.66 13.71 17.05
C GLN A 79 -5.98 12.84 15.83
N GLU A 80 -6.85 13.33 14.95
CA GLU A 80 -7.25 12.63 13.71
C GLU A 80 -6.07 12.57 12.72
N GLN A 81 -5.83 11.39 12.16
CA GLN A 81 -4.74 11.10 11.23
C GLN A 81 -5.21 10.97 9.78
N LEU A 82 -6.47 10.57 9.56
CA LEU A 82 -7.04 10.40 8.21
C LEU A 82 -7.78 11.65 7.77
N LEU A 83 -7.47 12.12 6.56
CA LEU A 83 -8.23 13.17 5.88
C LEU A 83 -9.32 12.57 4.98
N THR A 84 -9.15 11.32 4.55
CA THR A 84 -10.12 10.58 3.73
C THR A 84 -10.17 9.11 4.17
N PRO A 85 -11.32 8.43 4.03
CA PRO A 85 -11.42 7.01 4.36
C PRO A 85 -10.41 6.16 3.57
N LEU A 86 -9.92 5.09 4.19
CA LEU A 86 -9.13 4.08 3.49
C LEU A 86 -10.04 3.25 2.59
N ARG A 87 -9.78 3.29 1.28
CA ARG A 87 -10.56 2.58 0.26
C ARG A 87 -9.64 1.83 -0.69
N ASP A 88 -10.16 0.78 -1.34
CA ASP A 88 -9.42 0.14 -2.42
C ASP A 88 -9.29 1.09 -3.64
N GLN A 89 -8.20 0.92 -4.38
CA GLN A 89 -7.85 1.65 -5.58
C GLN A 89 -7.38 0.63 -6.61
N PHE A 90 -8.07 0.56 -7.75
CA PHE A 90 -7.79 -0.42 -8.82
C PHE A 90 -7.08 0.18 -10.03
N ILE A 91 -7.05 1.51 -10.09
CA ILE A 91 -6.48 2.29 -11.19
C ILE A 91 -5.37 3.19 -10.68
N ARG A 92 -4.55 3.67 -11.62
CA ARG A 92 -3.53 4.68 -11.37
C ARG A 92 -3.69 5.82 -12.37
N ALA A 93 -3.06 6.95 -12.09
CA ALA A 93 -2.83 7.97 -13.11
C ALA A 93 -2.08 7.34 -14.31
N PRO A 94 -2.60 7.42 -15.55
CA PRO A 94 -1.98 6.77 -16.71
C PRO A 94 -0.57 7.29 -17.02
N LEU A 95 0.36 6.36 -17.25
CA LEU A 95 1.69 6.68 -17.78
C LEU A 95 1.66 6.76 -19.32
N ASP A 96 2.73 7.24 -19.96
CA ASP A 96 2.81 7.28 -21.44
C ASP A 96 2.61 5.88 -22.03
N ASN A 97 3.21 4.87 -21.40
CA ASN A 97 3.06 3.48 -21.82
C ASN A 97 1.64 2.92 -21.63
N ASP A 98 0.79 3.58 -20.82
CA ASP A 98 -0.61 3.20 -20.67
C ASP A 98 -1.51 3.93 -21.69
N ILE A 99 -1.12 5.13 -22.12
CA ILE A 99 -1.80 5.94 -23.14
C ILE A 99 -1.44 5.48 -24.56
N GLY A 100 -0.17 5.14 -24.80
CA GLY A 100 0.33 4.76 -26.11
C GLY A 100 0.18 5.91 -27.12
N VAL A 101 -0.44 5.61 -28.26
CA VAL A 101 -0.75 6.58 -29.32
C VAL A 101 -2.20 7.08 -29.25
N SER A 102 -2.93 6.77 -28.17
CA SER A 102 -4.33 7.17 -28.02
C SER A 102 -4.44 8.68 -27.78
N GLU A 103 -5.25 9.34 -28.60
CA GLU A 103 -5.52 10.78 -28.51
C GLU A 103 -7.03 11.04 -28.39
N VAL A 104 -7.43 12.24 -27.96
CA VAL A 104 -8.85 12.60 -27.79
C VAL A 104 -9.62 12.46 -29.10
N GLU A 105 -9.02 12.88 -30.21
CA GLU A 105 -9.64 12.83 -31.54
C GLU A 105 -9.40 11.49 -32.25
N ARG A 106 -8.46 10.66 -31.75
CA ARG A 106 -8.12 9.37 -32.33
C ARG A 106 -7.82 8.35 -31.23
N ILE A 107 -8.89 7.76 -30.72
CA ILE A 107 -8.84 6.76 -29.64
C ILE A 107 -8.24 5.46 -30.17
N ASP A 108 -7.20 4.95 -29.51
CA ASP A 108 -6.70 3.60 -29.71
C ASP A 108 -7.36 2.65 -28.69
N PRO A 109 -8.29 1.76 -29.12
CA PRO A 109 -8.96 0.83 -28.20
C PRO A 109 -8.01 -0.20 -27.59
N ASN A 110 -6.78 -0.34 -28.11
CA ASN A 110 -5.77 -1.22 -27.55
C ASN A 110 -4.92 -0.56 -26.47
N ALA A 111 -4.97 0.76 -26.33
CA ALA A 111 -4.33 1.47 -25.24
C ALA A 111 -4.89 1.01 -23.89
N ARG A 112 -4.02 0.90 -22.89
CA ARG A 112 -4.41 0.35 -21.58
C ARG A 112 -5.42 1.26 -20.89
N VAL A 113 -5.21 2.57 -20.98
CA VAL A 113 -6.12 3.56 -20.41
C VAL A 113 -7.52 3.46 -21.02
N GLU A 114 -7.62 3.22 -22.32
CA GLU A 114 -8.91 3.09 -23.00
C GLU A 114 -9.61 1.78 -22.64
N ARG A 115 -8.87 0.68 -22.48
CA ARG A 115 -9.43 -0.57 -21.94
C ARG A 115 -9.91 -0.44 -20.49
N TRP A 116 -9.25 0.39 -19.68
CA TRP A 116 -9.72 0.67 -18.31
C TRP A 116 -11.01 1.47 -18.31
N LYS A 117 -11.10 2.50 -19.16
CA LYS A 117 -12.32 3.29 -19.35
C LYS A 117 -13.47 2.43 -19.88
N SER A 118 -13.25 1.62 -20.91
CA SER A 118 -14.29 0.75 -21.47
C SER A 118 -14.75 -0.33 -20.49
N ALA A 119 -13.87 -0.76 -19.58
CA ALA A 119 -14.21 -1.66 -18.49
C ALA A 119 -14.91 -0.95 -17.31
N GLY A 120 -15.10 0.38 -17.37
CA GLY A 120 -15.72 1.18 -16.32
C GLY A 120 -14.91 1.28 -15.04
N LEU A 121 -13.59 1.05 -15.07
CA LEU A 121 -12.76 1.00 -13.86
C LEU A 121 -12.64 2.37 -13.16
N TYR A 122 -12.89 3.47 -13.88
CA TYR A 122 -12.89 4.83 -13.32
C TYR A 122 -14.19 5.17 -12.59
N ASP A 123 -15.28 4.47 -12.90
CA ASP A 123 -16.63 4.77 -12.43
C ASP A 123 -17.15 3.68 -11.49
N LEU A 124 -16.24 2.91 -10.87
CA LEU A 124 -16.61 1.82 -9.97
C LEU A 124 -17.21 2.37 -8.67
N GLU A 125 -18.41 1.90 -8.35
CA GLU A 125 -19.07 2.20 -7.08
C GLU A 125 -18.87 1.04 -6.10
N ALA A 126 -18.37 1.35 -4.91
CA ALA A 126 -18.12 0.37 -3.86
C ALA A 126 -19.37 0.15 -3.00
N HIS A 127 -19.93 -1.06 -3.02
CA HIS A 127 -21.07 -1.45 -2.19
C HIS A 127 -20.62 -2.48 -1.17
N CYS A 128 -20.63 -2.09 0.10
CA CYS A 128 -20.39 -3.00 1.21
C CYS A 128 -21.59 -3.95 1.34
N VAL A 129 -21.33 -5.26 1.27
CA VAL A 129 -22.36 -6.30 1.41
C VAL A 129 -22.26 -7.03 2.74
N GLN A 130 -21.14 -6.90 3.44
CA GLN A 130 -20.91 -7.48 4.75
C GLN A 130 -19.90 -6.62 5.51
N CYS A 131 -20.18 -6.35 6.79
CA CYS A 131 -19.27 -5.64 7.70
C CYS A 131 -19.49 -6.13 9.13
N ASP A 132 -18.74 -7.17 9.52
CA ASP A 132 -18.89 -7.84 10.81
C ASP A 132 -17.64 -7.65 11.66
N ALA A 133 -17.82 -7.51 12.97
CA ALA A 133 -16.72 -7.40 13.92
C ALA A 133 -16.76 -8.51 14.96
N GLN A 134 -15.59 -9.00 15.36
CA GLN A 134 -15.40 -10.00 16.39
C GLN A 134 -14.25 -9.60 17.30
N ARG A 135 -14.33 -9.97 18.58
CA ARG A 135 -13.24 -9.75 19.55
C ARG A 135 -12.73 -11.08 20.13
N PRO A 136 -11.84 -11.79 19.41
CA PRO A 136 -11.09 -12.90 19.97
C PRO A 136 -10.20 -12.49 21.15
N ALA A 137 -9.60 -13.46 21.85
CA ALA A 137 -8.90 -13.22 23.12
C ALA A 137 -7.73 -12.20 23.06
N ASN A 138 -7.06 -12.07 21.91
CA ASN A 138 -5.86 -11.24 21.75
C ASN A 138 -5.93 -10.24 20.60
N GLU A 139 -7.07 -10.11 19.93
CA GLU A 139 -7.22 -9.26 18.75
C GLU A 139 -8.67 -8.79 18.58
N THR A 140 -8.88 -7.80 17.73
CA THR A 140 -10.20 -7.46 17.23
C THR A 140 -10.19 -7.61 15.71
N LEU A 141 -11.17 -8.28 15.13
CA LEU A 141 -11.26 -8.54 13.70
C LEU A 141 -12.47 -7.82 13.16
N VAL A 142 -12.32 -7.15 12.01
CA VAL A 142 -13.44 -6.61 11.24
C VAL A 142 -13.37 -7.16 9.82
N ASP A 143 -14.32 -8.02 9.46
CA ASP A 143 -14.44 -8.59 8.11
C ASP A 143 -15.39 -7.73 7.29
N CYS A 144 -14.89 -7.21 6.18
CA CYS A 144 -15.67 -6.40 5.25
C CYS A 144 -15.64 -7.03 3.85
N ARG A 145 -16.78 -7.01 3.17
CA ARG A 145 -16.89 -7.50 1.79
C ARG A 145 -17.56 -6.46 0.92
N TRP A 146 -17.03 -6.30 -0.29
CA TRP A 146 -17.49 -5.32 -1.25
C TRP A 146 -17.77 -5.95 -2.60
N HIS A 147 -18.85 -5.47 -3.21
CA HIS A 147 -19.02 -5.49 -4.65
C HIS A 147 -18.59 -4.13 -5.20
N TYR A 148 -17.81 -4.14 -6.28
CA TYR A 148 -17.58 -2.95 -7.07
C TYR A 148 -18.40 -3.04 -8.35
N LEU A 149 -19.29 -2.09 -8.51
CA LEU A 149 -20.28 -2.08 -9.57
C LEU A 149 -19.92 -1.10 -10.66
N ARG A 150 -20.32 -1.43 -11.89
CA ARG A 150 -20.42 -0.52 -13.02
C ARG A 150 -21.91 -0.45 -13.40
N GLY A 151 -22.59 0.61 -12.99
CA GLY A 151 -24.06 0.62 -13.01
C GLY A 151 -24.60 -0.47 -12.08
N GLU A 152 -25.41 -1.39 -12.60
CA GLU A 152 -25.97 -2.50 -11.81
C GLU A 152 -25.13 -3.79 -11.87
N GLU A 153 -24.11 -3.85 -12.72
CA GLU A 153 -23.29 -5.04 -12.91
C GLU A 153 -22.15 -5.09 -11.89
N VAL A 154 -22.00 -6.20 -11.17
CA VAL A 154 -20.85 -6.45 -10.29
C VAL A 154 -19.64 -6.86 -11.13
N VAL A 155 -18.65 -5.96 -11.20
CA VAL A 155 -17.45 -6.15 -12.03
C VAL A 155 -16.27 -6.69 -11.19
N ILE A 156 -16.18 -6.34 -9.91
CA ILE A 156 -15.14 -6.84 -9.00
C ILE A 156 -15.79 -7.25 -7.68
N VAL A 157 -15.39 -8.42 -7.16
CA VAL A 157 -15.72 -8.83 -5.80
C VAL A 157 -14.44 -8.78 -4.98
N ALA A 158 -14.42 -7.95 -3.95
CA ALA A 158 -13.34 -7.88 -2.99
C ALA A 158 -13.82 -8.30 -1.60
N ALA A 159 -12.96 -9.02 -0.90
CA ALA A 159 -13.09 -9.31 0.52
C ALA A 159 -11.87 -8.72 1.22
N GLY A 160 -12.07 -7.61 1.92
CA GLY A 160 -11.03 -7.06 2.77
C GLY A 160 -11.28 -7.48 4.20
N ALA A 161 -10.41 -8.34 4.70
CA ALA A 161 -10.33 -8.53 6.13
C ALA A 161 -9.52 -7.36 6.71
N CYS A 162 -10.17 -6.50 7.48
CA CYS A 162 -9.49 -5.62 8.40
C CYS A 162 -9.15 -6.45 9.66
N THR A 163 -7.98 -7.07 9.66
CA THR A 163 -7.44 -7.70 10.86
C THR A 163 -6.89 -6.60 11.76
N SER A 164 -7.60 -6.21 12.82
CA SER A 164 -6.99 -5.34 13.82
C SER A 164 -5.98 -6.16 14.64
N LEU A 165 -4.71 -5.76 14.46
CA LEU A 165 -3.75 -5.48 15.52
C LEU A 165 -3.52 -6.56 16.58
N LEU A 166 -2.48 -7.33 16.33
CA LEU A 166 -1.67 -7.89 17.41
C LEU A 166 -1.07 -6.72 18.21
N THR A 167 -1.24 -6.81 19.53
CA THR A 167 -0.58 -6.00 20.55
C THR A 167 0.91 -5.84 20.28
N GLU A 168 1.31 -4.59 20.16
CA GLU A 168 2.68 -4.06 20.14
C GLU A 168 3.65 -4.51 19.00
N PRO A 169 4.39 -3.53 18.42
CA PRO A 169 4.20 -2.08 18.57
C PRO A 169 2.95 -1.69 17.80
N CYS A 170 1.88 -1.26 18.50
CA CYS A 170 0.49 -1.21 18.03
C CYS A 170 0.36 -0.89 16.53
N GLY A 171 0.33 -1.95 15.71
CA GLY A 171 0.39 -1.84 14.26
C GLY A 171 -0.86 -2.34 13.57
N TRP A 172 -1.59 -1.46 12.90
CA TRP A 172 -2.76 -1.83 12.10
C TRP A 172 -2.35 -2.54 10.84
N ARG A 173 -3.06 -3.63 10.51
CA ARG A 173 -2.86 -4.41 9.31
C ARG A 173 -4.15 -4.51 8.54
N TRP A 174 -4.19 -3.86 7.39
CA TRP A 174 -5.26 -4.08 6.43
C TRP A 174 -4.83 -5.13 5.42
N THR A 175 -5.66 -6.15 5.23
CA THR A 175 -5.48 -7.16 4.20
C THR A 175 -6.67 -7.17 3.27
N ALA A 176 -6.51 -6.56 2.09
CA ALA A 176 -7.44 -6.71 1.00
C ALA A 176 -7.12 -7.99 0.21
N ASN A 177 -8.11 -8.87 0.04
CA ASN A 177 -8.11 -9.96 -0.90
C ASN A 177 -9.29 -9.77 -1.86
N GLY A 178 -9.25 -10.36 -3.04
CA GLY A 178 -10.40 -10.30 -3.94
C GLY A 178 -10.12 -10.92 -5.28
N ARG A 179 -11.16 -11.01 -6.10
CA ARG A 179 -11.11 -11.49 -7.48
C ARG A 179 -11.40 -10.34 -8.42
N LYS A 180 -10.50 -10.13 -9.37
CA LYS A 180 -10.61 -9.06 -10.39
C LYS A 180 -10.70 -9.67 -11.79
N PRO A 181 -11.47 -9.09 -12.71
CA PRO A 181 -11.62 -9.58 -14.08
C PRO A 181 -10.36 -9.35 -14.93
N CYS A 182 -9.47 -8.43 -14.52
CA CYS A 182 -8.29 -8.06 -15.30
C CYS A 182 -6.98 -8.21 -14.52
N ARG A 183 -6.04 -9.00 -15.08
CA ARG A 183 -4.68 -9.26 -14.55
C ARG A 183 -3.88 -8.00 -14.24
N ARG A 184 -4.19 -6.87 -14.88
CA ARG A 184 -3.40 -5.63 -14.83
C ARG A 184 -3.98 -4.53 -13.94
N CYS A 185 -5.13 -4.74 -13.30
CA CYS A 185 -5.62 -3.83 -12.27
C CYS A 185 -4.77 -4.04 -11.02
N HIS A 186 -4.11 -3.01 -10.51
CA HIS A 186 -3.33 -3.11 -9.29
C HIS A 186 -4.24 -2.66 -8.16
N GLY A 187 -4.77 -3.61 -7.39
CA GLY A 187 -5.55 -3.26 -6.21
C GLY A 187 -4.61 -2.85 -5.08
N SER A 188 -4.75 -1.64 -4.58
CA SER A 188 -4.03 -1.12 -3.41
C SER A 188 -4.97 -0.30 -2.53
N GLY A 189 -4.68 -0.17 -1.24
CA GLY A 189 -5.40 0.79 -0.40
C GLY A 189 -4.94 2.20 -0.73
N CYS A 190 -5.87 3.16 -0.75
CA CYS A 190 -5.57 4.58 -0.87
C CYS A 190 -6.29 5.36 0.23
N THR A 191 -5.57 6.33 0.79
CA THR A 191 -6.07 7.29 1.76
C THR A 191 -5.15 8.52 1.73
N SER A 192 -5.67 9.64 2.21
CA SER A 192 -4.92 10.84 2.50
C SER A 192 -4.76 10.95 4.01
N VAL A 193 -3.53 11.16 4.46
CA VAL A 193 -3.19 11.34 5.88
C VAL A 193 -2.82 12.80 6.14
N ALA A 194 -2.97 13.24 7.39
CA ALA A 194 -2.43 14.53 7.81
C ALA A 194 -0.91 14.56 7.59
N ASP A 195 -0.40 15.69 7.09
CA ASP A 195 1.03 15.87 6.89
C ASP A 195 1.75 15.82 8.24
N GLN A 196 2.71 14.91 8.35
CA GLN A 196 3.48 14.64 9.56
C GLN A 196 4.79 15.45 9.61
N GLN A 197 5.12 16.20 8.55
CA GLN A 197 6.38 16.94 8.38
C GLN A 197 7.65 16.11 8.68
N ALA A 198 7.56 14.79 8.50
CA ALA A 198 8.59 13.83 8.83
C ALA A 198 9.15 13.17 7.56
N PRO A 199 10.42 12.72 7.56
CA PRO A 199 10.95 11.90 6.47
C PRO A 199 10.19 10.57 6.37
N VAL A 200 10.22 9.99 5.18
CA VAL A 200 9.68 8.65 4.92
C VAL A 200 10.80 7.65 5.09
N SER A 201 10.64 6.72 6.03
CA SER A 201 11.60 5.65 6.27
C SER A 201 10.98 4.29 5.92
N TRP A 202 11.73 3.43 5.24
CA TRP A 202 11.26 2.11 4.83
C TRP A 202 12.37 1.06 4.79
N LEU A 203 11.99 -0.21 4.93
CA LEU A 203 12.85 -1.36 4.69
C LEU A 203 12.42 -2.03 3.37
N GLY A 204 13.24 -1.91 2.33
CA GLY A 204 12.87 -2.41 1.01
C GLY A 204 13.80 -1.94 -0.11
N LEU A 205 13.31 -2.05 -1.35
CA LEU A 205 14.02 -1.58 -2.53
C LEU A 205 14.05 -0.05 -2.58
N GLY A 206 15.20 0.52 -2.91
CA GLY A 206 15.41 1.96 -2.99
C GLY A 206 16.84 2.33 -3.40
N PRO A 207 17.23 3.61 -3.27
CA PRO A 207 16.42 4.72 -2.74
C PRO A 207 15.43 5.30 -3.77
N HIS A 208 15.69 5.08 -5.06
CA HIS A 208 14.90 5.66 -6.16
C HIS A 208 13.64 4.86 -6.49
N GLU A 209 12.74 5.52 -7.21
CA GLU A 209 11.52 4.94 -7.76
C GLU A 209 11.81 3.67 -8.58
N ASN A 210 11.10 2.59 -8.24
CA ASN A 210 11.22 1.31 -8.93
C ASN A 210 9.85 0.64 -9.10
N TYR A 211 9.71 -0.13 -10.17
CA TYR A 211 8.50 -0.88 -10.53
C TYR A 211 8.83 -2.38 -10.66
N PRO A 212 7.84 -3.29 -10.61
CA PRO A 212 8.08 -4.73 -10.73
C PRO A 212 8.92 -5.15 -11.95
N ASP A 213 8.73 -4.44 -13.08
CA ASP A 213 9.45 -4.60 -14.34
C ASP A 213 10.71 -3.71 -14.47
N ARG A 214 10.95 -2.79 -13.52
CA ARG A 214 12.11 -1.87 -13.50
C ARG A 214 12.63 -1.68 -12.07
N ARG A 215 13.36 -2.66 -11.54
CA ARG A 215 13.87 -2.66 -10.15
C ARG A 215 15.29 -3.19 -9.91
N SER A 216 15.96 -3.69 -10.95
CA SER A 216 17.27 -4.36 -10.79
C SER A 216 18.37 -3.44 -10.24
N SER A 217 18.29 -2.13 -10.49
CA SER A 217 19.24 -1.15 -9.94
C SER A 217 18.97 -0.77 -8.48
N ALA A 218 17.81 -1.15 -7.91
CA ALA A 218 17.42 -0.79 -6.56
C ALA A 218 18.03 -1.74 -5.51
N CYS A 219 18.59 -1.13 -4.48
CA CYS A 219 19.08 -1.72 -3.21
C CYS A 219 17.99 -2.19 -2.25
N PHE A 220 17.96 -3.46 -1.82
CA PHE A 220 17.24 -3.81 -0.59
C PHE A 220 18.05 -3.33 0.62
N ALA A 221 17.55 -2.32 1.33
CA ALA A 221 18.16 -1.76 2.53
C ALA A 221 17.11 -1.01 3.37
N ARG A 222 17.56 -0.43 4.48
CA ARG A 222 16.79 0.59 5.20
C ARG A 222 17.08 1.94 4.56
N TRP A 223 16.04 2.62 4.13
CA TRP A 223 16.11 3.90 3.46
C TRP A 223 15.34 4.94 4.24
N GLU A 224 15.77 6.18 4.09
CA GLU A 224 15.09 7.36 4.61
C GLU A 224 15.24 8.47 3.56
N GLN A 225 14.14 9.15 3.26
CA GLN A 225 14.10 10.26 2.30
C GLN A 225 13.12 11.33 2.76
N PRO A 226 13.36 12.61 2.44
CA PRO A 226 12.34 13.65 2.63
C PRO A 226 11.12 13.37 1.74
N LEU A 227 9.93 13.79 2.17
CA LEU A 227 8.69 13.58 1.41
C LEU A 227 8.78 14.08 -0.04
N ALA A 228 9.47 15.20 -0.27
CA ALA A 228 9.69 15.75 -1.60
C ALA A 228 10.47 14.82 -2.55
N ALA A 229 11.34 13.95 -2.02
CA ALA A 229 12.10 12.98 -2.80
C ALA A 229 11.30 11.70 -3.13
N MET A 230 10.09 11.55 -2.57
CA MET A 230 9.21 10.41 -2.85
C MET A 230 8.41 10.57 -4.14
N THR A 231 8.60 11.68 -4.86
CA THR A 231 7.95 11.98 -6.13
C THR A 231 8.99 12.25 -7.21
N THR A 232 8.83 11.62 -8.37
CA THR A 232 9.66 11.90 -9.55
C THR A 232 8.97 12.97 -10.41
N PRO A 233 9.59 14.15 -10.62
CA PRO A 233 9.00 15.19 -11.46
C PRO A 233 9.13 14.80 -12.94
N ILE A 234 8.02 14.39 -13.55
CA ILE A 234 7.94 14.11 -14.98
C ILE A 234 7.35 15.33 -15.69
N SER A 235 7.98 15.79 -16.76
CA SER A 235 7.65 17.05 -17.48
C SER A 235 6.21 17.13 -17.99
N SER A 236 5.58 15.99 -18.27
CA SER A 236 4.14 15.95 -18.57
C SER A 236 3.34 16.14 -17.28
N ARG A 237 2.69 17.30 -17.12
CA ARG A 237 1.85 17.72 -15.97
C ARG A 237 0.74 16.73 -15.53
N ARG A 238 0.54 15.61 -16.24
CA ARG A 238 -0.47 14.59 -15.94
C ARG A 238 0.07 13.40 -15.13
N LYS A 239 1.36 13.38 -14.78
CA LYS A 239 2.01 12.19 -14.19
C LYS A 239 2.72 12.52 -12.89
N THR A 240 2.12 12.10 -11.80
CA THR A 240 2.85 11.87 -10.55
C THR A 240 2.98 10.37 -10.39
N ALA A 241 4.19 9.84 -10.52
CA ALA A 241 4.45 8.44 -10.22
C ALA A 241 4.41 8.27 -8.68
N CYS A 242 3.45 7.49 -8.18
CA CYS A 242 3.54 6.98 -6.82
C CYS A 242 4.65 5.92 -6.80
N ALA A 243 5.66 6.13 -5.95
CA ALA A 243 6.57 5.06 -5.56
C ALA A 243 5.76 3.89 -4.98
N VAL A 244 6.10 2.66 -5.35
CA VAL A 244 5.65 1.48 -4.61
C VAL A 244 6.31 1.53 -3.24
N ILE A 245 5.60 2.06 -2.25
CA ILE A 245 6.06 2.07 -0.86
C ILE A 245 6.15 0.60 -0.41
N PRO A 246 7.31 0.09 0.01
CA PRO A 246 7.44 -1.29 0.43
C PRO A 246 6.74 -1.54 1.78
N ARG A 247 6.57 -2.84 2.05
CA ARG A 247 5.63 -3.50 2.99
C ARG A 247 5.65 -3.07 4.47
N ARG A 248 6.42 -2.06 4.87
CA ARG A 248 6.49 -1.60 6.27
C ARG A 248 6.81 -0.11 6.32
N TRP A 249 5.81 0.68 6.70
CA TRP A 249 5.98 2.07 7.11
C TRP A 249 6.00 2.11 8.64
N THR A 250 6.99 2.80 9.20
CA THR A 250 7.04 3.15 10.63
C THR A 250 6.93 4.66 10.69
N GLY A 251 5.80 5.16 11.19
CA GLY A 251 5.66 6.58 11.46
C GLY A 251 6.56 7.00 12.62
N GLY A 252 6.83 8.31 12.72
CA GLY A 252 7.49 8.87 13.89
C GLY A 252 6.71 8.55 15.16
N ALA A 253 7.44 8.32 16.26
CA ALA A 253 6.94 7.95 17.60
C ALA A 253 6.52 6.48 17.84
N GLY A 254 7.01 5.52 17.05
CA GLY A 254 6.78 4.08 17.32
C GLY A 254 5.43 3.55 16.84
N THR A 255 4.59 4.42 16.28
CA THR A 255 3.30 4.08 15.68
C THR A 255 3.51 3.56 14.26
N SER A 256 3.20 2.27 14.02
CA SER A 256 3.40 1.65 12.70
C SER A 256 2.07 1.41 11.99
N ALA A 257 1.84 2.09 10.86
CA ALA A 257 0.77 1.76 9.94
C ALA A 257 1.28 0.76 8.90
N VAL A 258 0.84 -0.50 8.93
CA VAL A 258 1.23 -1.49 7.91
C VAL A 258 0.06 -1.71 6.95
N ILE A 259 0.04 -0.93 5.87
CA ILE A 259 -0.86 -1.18 4.74
C ILE A 259 -0.23 -2.28 3.87
N SER A 260 -0.61 -3.54 4.11
CA SER A 260 -0.14 -4.67 3.32
C SER A 260 -1.23 -5.10 2.34
N THR A 261 -1.16 -4.61 1.10
CA THR A 261 -2.01 -5.13 0.02
C THR A 261 -1.40 -6.42 -0.54
N SER A 262 -2.12 -7.53 -0.39
CA SER A 262 -1.77 -8.76 -1.11
C SER A 262 -2.25 -8.62 -2.56
N PRO A 263 -1.51 -9.13 -3.57
CA PRO A 263 -2.04 -9.17 -4.93
C PRO A 263 -3.29 -10.06 -4.97
N PHE A 264 -4.42 -9.46 -5.38
CA PHE A 264 -5.70 -10.12 -5.67
C PHE A 264 -5.50 -11.44 -6.44
N SER A 265 -6.08 -12.54 -5.94
CA SER A 265 -5.96 -13.88 -6.53
C SER A 265 -7.03 -14.12 -7.61
N HIS A 266 -6.76 -15.05 -8.52
CA HIS A 266 -7.66 -15.34 -9.64
C HIS A 266 -8.84 -16.19 -9.19
N GLY A 267 -10.00 -15.97 -9.82
CA GLY A 267 -11.02 -16.98 -9.88
C GLY A 267 -10.77 -17.99 -10.97
N ALA A 268 -10.94 -19.27 -10.66
CA ALA A 268 -11.07 -20.31 -11.66
C ALA A 268 -12.25 -19.97 -12.58
N PRO A 269 -12.17 -20.25 -13.90
CA PRO A 269 -13.32 -20.12 -14.77
C PRO A 269 -14.44 -20.99 -14.21
N VAL A 270 -15.64 -20.41 -14.07
CA VAL A 270 -16.86 -21.18 -13.83
C VAL A 270 -17.08 -21.99 -15.10
N SER A 271 -16.89 -23.30 -14.99
CA SER A 271 -17.27 -24.29 -16.00
C SER A 271 -18.78 -24.42 -16.07
#